data_AF-A0A819X079-F1
#
_entry.id   AF-A0A819X079-F1
#
_cell.length_a   1.000
_cell.length_b   1.000
_cell.length_c   1.000
_cell.angle_alpha   90.00
_cell.angle_beta   90.00
_cell.angle_gamma   90.00
#
_symmetry.space_group_name_H-M   'P 1'
#
loop_
_entity.id
_entity.type
_entity.pdbx_description
1 polymer ?
#
loop_
_entity_poly.entity_id
_entity_poly.type
_entity_poly.pdbx_seq_one_letter_code
_entity_poly.pdbx_strand_id
1 'polypeptide(L)'
;MKIKQITKMSTICEILNSCNVGKQMFKEFDKLIKLYLTVPVTTATAECGFSALNRLKTVFRNSMAQSRLNHCLIANIYKEKLDQTDPYQIMSTFIPSNGKRQSFFG
;
A
#
# COMPACT_ATOMS: atom_id res chain seq x y z
N MET A 1 -35.17 -23.05 -21.66
CA MET A 1 -34.36 -22.57 -20.52
C MET A 1 -33.91 -21.15 -20.85
N LYS A 2 -34.54 -20.11 -20.28
CA LYS A 2 -34.24 -18.70 -20.61
C LYS A 2 -32.99 -18.27 -19.85
N ILE A 3 -31.88 -18.10 -20.55
CA ILE A 3 -30.67 -17.51 -19.99
C ILE A 3 -30.94 -16.01 -19.84
N LYS A 4 -31.07 -15.54 -18.59
CA LYS A 4 -31.19 -14.11 -18.29
C LYS A 4 -29.82 -13.46 -18.46
N GLN A 5 -29.75 -12.41 -19.27
CA GLN A 5 -28.59 -11.53 -19.39
C GLN A 5 -28.27 -10.92 -18.02
N ILE A 6 -27.03 -11.09 -17.55
CA ILE A 6 -26.59 -10.54 -16.27
C ILE A 6 -25.94 -9.17 -16.53
N THR A 7 -26.59 -8.11 -16.07
CA THR A 7 -26.22 -6.72 -16.42
C THR A 7 -25.34 -6.04 -15.36
N LYS A 8 -25.18 -6.65 -14.16
CA LYS A 8 -24.42 -6.06 -13.04
C LYS A 8 -23.65 -7.12 -12.26
N MET A 9 -22.42 -6.80 -11.87
CA MET A 9 -21.56 -7.65 -11.03
C MET A 9 -22.16 -7.93 -9.64
N SER A 10 -22.97 -7.00 -9.11
CA SER A 10 -23.70 -7.18 -7.85
C SER A 10 -24.68 -8.34 -7.92
N THR A 11 -25.41 -8.48 -9.04
CA THR A 11 -26.37 -9.57 -9.27
C THR A 11 -25.67 -10.93 -9.35
N ILE A 12 -24.44 -10.98 -9.89
CA ILE A 12 -23.61 -12.20 -9.89
C ILE A 12 -23.21 -12.57 -8.46
N CYS A 13 -22.75 -11.60 -7.67
CA CYS A 13 -22.35 -11.83 -6.28
C CYS A 13 -23.52 -12.28 -5.40
N GLU A 14 -24.71 -11.72 -5.61
CA GLU A 14 -25.95 -12.10 -4.90
C GLU A 14 -26.37 -13.54 -5.22
N ILE A 15 -26.35 -13.93 -6.50
CA ILE A 15 -26.70 -15.30 -6.93
C ILE A 15 -25.69 -16.32 -6.39
N LEU A 16 -24.39 -15.98 -6.41
CA LEU A 16 -23.34 -16.84 -5.83
C LEU A 16 -23.41 -16.93 -4.30
N ASN A 17 -23.85 -15.88 -3.61
CA ASN A 17 -24.04 -15.92 -2.16
C ASN A 17 -25.30 -16.70 -1.76
N SER A 18 -26.36 -16.67 -2.58
CA SER A 18 -27.62 -17.37 -2.32
C SER A 18 -27.54 -18.87 -2.59
N CYS A 19 -26.64 -19.31 -3.48
CA CYS A 19 -26.37 -20.72 -3.76
C CYS A 19 -25.16 -21.22 -2.96
N ASN A 20 -25.40 -21.71 -1.74
CA ASN A 20 -24.34 -22.26 -0.87
C ASN A 20 -23.59 -23.46 -1.51
N VAL A 21 -24.24 -24.14 -2.47
CA VAL A 21 -23.66 -25.27 -3.25
C VAL A 21 -22.70 -24.78 -4.34
N GLY A 22 -22.90 -23.57 -4.90
CA GLY A 22 -22.12 -23.05 -6.03
C GLY A 22 -20.71 -22.57 -5.65
N LYS A 23 -20.53 -22.06 -4.42
CA LYS A 23 -19.21 -21.63 -3.91
C LYS A 23 -18.19 -22.77 -3.82
N GLN A 24 -18.64 -24.00 -3.51
CA GLN A 24 -17.76 -25.16 -3.46
C GLN A 24 -17.50 -25.76 -4.86
N MET A 25 -18.47 -25.64 -5.76
CA MET A 25 -18.41 -26.24 -7.10
C MET A 25 -17.51 -25.47 -8.07
N PHE A 26 -17.33 -24.16 -7.90
CA PHE A 26 -16.51 -23.31 -8.78
C PHE A 26 -15.51 -22.42 -8.02
N LYS A 27 -14.51 -23.06 -7.40
CA LYS A 27 -13.42 -22.36 -6.68
C LYS A 27 -12.66 -21.35 -7.55
N GLU A 28 -12.50 -21.63 -8.84
CA GLU A 28 -11.79 -20.72 -9.77
C GLU A 28 -12.61 -19.45 -10.07
N PHE A 29 -13.94 -19.55 -10.08
CA PHE A 29 -14.80 -18.39 -10.29
C PHE A 29 -14.80 -17.45 -9.08
N ASP A 30 -14.78 -18.01 -7.87
CA ASP A 30 -14.65 -17.25 -6.62
C ASP A 30 -13.30 -16.49 -6.57
N LYS A 31 -12.20 -17.12 -6.98
CA LYS A 31 -10.89 -16.46 -7.10
C LYS A 31 -10.91 -15.33 -8.13
N LEU A 32 -11.53 -15.55 -9.29
CA LEU A 32 -11.59 -14.54 -10.34
C LEU A 32 -12.40 -13.31 -9.91
N ILE A 33 -13.54 -13.50 -9.24
CA ILE A 33 -14.33 -12.38 -8.69
C ILE A 33 -13.51 -11.64 -7.63
N LYS A 34 -12.86 -12.35 -6.71
CA LYS A 34 -11.99 -11.73 -5.70
C LYS A 34 -10.87 -10.91 -6.33
N LEU A 35 -10.20 -11.46 -7.35
CA LEU A 35 -9.16 -10.73 -8.09
C LEU A 35 -9.74 -9.50 -8.77
N TYR A 36 -10.85 -9.64 -9.50
CA TYR A 36 -11.51 -8.53 -10.18
C TYR A 36 -11.93 -7.40 -9.22
N LEU A 37 -12.40 -7.74 -8.02
CA LEU A 37 -12.73 -6.77 -6.97
C LEU A 37 -11.49 -6.18 -6.29
N THR A 38 -10.39 -6.94 -6.22
CA THR A 38 -9.14 -6.49 -5.59
C THR A 38 -8.34 -5.57 -6.51
N VAL A 39 -8.33 -5.83 -7.83
CA VAL A 39 -7.63 -5.00 -8.83
C VAL A 39 -7.91 -3.51 -8.65
N PRO A 40 -9.16 -3.00 -8.67
CA PRO A 40 -9.43 -1.57 -8.54
C PRO A 40 -8.96 -1.00 -7.19
N VAL A 41 -9.00 -1.80 -6.12
CA VAL A 41 -8.52 -1.39 -4.79
C VAL A 41 -6.99 -1.29 -4.77
N THR A 42 -6.30 -2.27 -5.36
CA THR A 42 -4.84 -2.26 -5.46
C THR A 42 -4.32 -1.20 -6.41
N THR A 43 -5.00 -0.94 -7.53
CA THR A 43 -4.62 0.13 -8.46
C THR A 43 -4.81 1.49 -7.81
N ALA A 44 -5.94 1.73 -7.13
CA ALA A 44 -6.15 2.98 -6.39
C ALA A 44 -5.09 3.19 -5.29
N THR A 45 -4.71 2.12 -4.58
CA THR A 45 -3.65 2.17 -3.56
C THR A 45 -2.29 2.48 -4.17
N ALA A 46 -1.95 1.85 -5.29
CA ALA A 46 -0.72 2.11 -6.02
C ALA A 46 -0.67 3.55 -6.56
N GLU A 47 -1.75 4.03 -7.18
CA GLU A 47 -1.89 5.41 -7.67
C GLU A 47 -1.76 6.42 -6.52
N CYS A 48 -2.37 6.15 -5.38
CA CYS A 48 -2.21 6.97 -4.17
C CYS A 48 -0.74 7.03 -3.72
N GLY A 49 -0.06 5.88 -3.67
CA GLY A 49 1.37 5.79 -3.35
C GLY A 49 2.27 6.53 -4.36
N PHE A 50 2.01 6.38 -5.67
CA PHE A 50 2.75 7.08 -6.71
C PHE A 50 2.49 8.59 -6.69
N SER A 51 1.28 9.04 -6.35
CA SER A 51 0.96 10.45 -6.17
C SER A 51 1.74 11.07 -5.00
N ALA A 52 1.79 10.37 -3.86
CA ALA A 52 2.60 10.79 -2.71
C ALA A 52 4.09 10.83 -3.05
N LEU A 53 4.59 9.82 -3.77
CA LEU A 53 5.97 9.79 -4.27
C LEU A 53 6.28 10.94 -5.21
N ASN A 54 5.38 11.25 -6.15
CA ASN A 54 5.55 12.36 -7.07
C ASN A 54 5.59 13.69 -6.32
N ARG A 55 4.77 13.89 -5.29
CA ARG A 55 4.85 15.08 -4.41
C ARG A 55 6.21 15.17 -3.72
N LEU A 56 6.68 14.10 -3.08
CA LEU A 56 8.00 14.05 -2.42
C LEU A 56 9.13 14.35 -3.42
N LYS A 57 9.13 13.66 -4.57
CA LYS A 57 10.15 13.83 -5.62
C LYS A 57 10.14 15.24 -6.23
N THR A 58 8.97 15.86 -6.36
CA THR A 58 8.83 17.22 -6.93
C THR A 58 9.39 18.27 -5.97
N VAL A 59 9.14 18.14 -4.66
CA VAL A 59 9.70 19.05 -3.65
C VAL A 59 11.23 18.93 -3.55
N PHE A 60 11.79 17.71 -3.65
CA PHE A 60 13.22 17.46 -3.42
C PHE A 60 14.06 17.27 -4.71
N ARG A 61 13.55 17.71 -5.87
CA ARG A 61 13.99 17.27 -7.22
C ARG A 61 15.47 17.52 -7.57
N ASN A 62 16.19 18.39 -6.87
CA ASN A 62 17.55 18.79 -7.25
C ASN A 62 18.70 18.12 -6.48
N SER A 63 18.47 17.22 -5.52
CA SER A 63 19.58 16.74 -4.66
C SER A 63 19.51 15.28 -4.18
N MET A 64 18.38 14.59 -4.38
CA MET A 64 18.15 13.35 -3.64
C MET A 64 18.44 12.08 -4.45
N ALA A 65 19.40 11.28 -3.96
CA ALA A 65 19.66 9.94 -4.49
C ALA A 65 18.47 8.98 -4.25
N GLN A 66 18.30 7.99 -5.12
CA GLN A 66 17.20 7.01 -5.06
C GLN A 66 17.13 6.28 -3.71
N SER A 67 18.28 5.97 -3.11
CA SER A 67 18.36 5.37 -1.77
C SER A 67 17.72 6.23 -0.70
N ARG A 68 17.99 7.55 -0.71
CA ARG A 68 17.36 8.49 0.21
C ARG A 68 15.86 8.61 -0.05
N LEU A 69 15.43 8.61 -1.32
CA LEU A 69 14.02 8.73 -1.69
C LEU A 69 13.21 7.54 -1.13
N ASN A 70 13.74 6.33 -1.25
CA ASN A 70 13.12 5.13 -0.71
C ASN A 70 12.95 5.21 0.81
N HIS A 71 13.99 5.64 1.55
CA HIS A 71 13.88 5.81 3.00
C HIS A 71 12.83 6.86 3.40
N CYS A 72 12.73 7.97 2.67
CA CYS A 72 11.70 8.98 2.93
C CYS A 72 10.28 8.50 2.60
N LEU A 73 10.11 7.67 1.57
CA LEU A 73 8.82 7.04 1.29
C LEU A 73 8.40 6.14 2.46
N ILE A 74 9.31 5.29 2.96
CA ILE A 74 9.05 4.41 4.10
C ILE A 74 8.64 5.24 5.32
N ALA A 75 9.37 6.32 5.62
CA ALA A 75 9.01 7.23 6.71
C ALA A 75 7.63 7.86 6.53
N ASN A 76 7.25 8.22 5.30
CA ASN A 76 5.94 8.80 5.00
C ASN A 76 4.79 7.78 5.12
N ILE A 77 5.02 6.52 4.69
CA ILE A 77 4.02 5.44 4.82
C ILE A 77 3.81 5.09 6.30
N TYR A 78 4.87 5.04 7.09
CA TYR A 78 4.82 4.70 8.51
C TYR A 78 4.82 5.93 9.42
N LYS A 79 4.34 7.07 8.91
CA LYS A 79 4.39 8.35 9.64
C LYS A 79 3.74 8.26 11.02
N GLU A 80 2.55 7.64 11.11
CA GLU A 80 1.83 7.50 12.39
C GLU A 80 2.64 6.73 13.45
N LYS A 81 3.40 5.71 13.02
CA LYS A 81 4.29 4.95 13.91
C LYS A 81 5.54 5.75 14.26
N LEU A 82 6.06 6.52 13.31
CA LEU A 82 7.21 7.39 13.53
C LEU A 82 6.87 8.50 14.53
N ASP A 83 5.67 9.08 14.45
CA ASP A 83 5.19 10.12 15.36
C ASP A 83 5.01 9.60 16.80
N GLN A 84 4.80 8.29 16.98
CA GLN A 84 4.73 7.63 18.30
C GLN A 84 6.11 7.25 18.85
N THR A 85 7.15 7.29 18.02
CA THR A 85 8.49 6.86 18.43
C THR A 85 9.21 7.98 19.16
N ASP A 86 9.86 7.65 20.28
CA ASP A 86 10.64 8.61 21.06
C ASP A 86 11.88 9.09 20.25
N PRO A 87 12.03 10.40 19.98
CA PRO A 87 13.19 10.93 19.27
C PRO A 87 14.52 10.66 19.98
N TYR A 88 14.55 10.50 21.30
CA TYR A 88 15.80 10.20 22.02
C TYR A 88 16.35 8.80 21.68
N GLN A 89 15.47 7.83 21.43
CA GLN A 89 15.87 6.48 20.98
C GLN A 89 16.44 6.49 19.55
N ILE A 90 15.90 7.35 18.69
CA ILE A 90 16.44 7.54 17.34
C ILE A 90 17.81 8.20 17.41
N MET A 91 17.96 9.21 18.28
CA MET A 91 19.22 9.91 18.46
C MET A 91 20.33 9.00 19.01
N SER A 92 20.03 8.18 20.02
CA SER A 92 21.00 7.26 20.64
C SER A 92 21.56 6.22 19.67
N THR A 93 20.80 5.86 18.63
CA THR A 93 21.26 4.96 17.55
C THR A 93 21.90 5.71 16.40
N PHE A 94 21.41 6.91 16.06
CA PHE A 94 21.87 7.70 14.91
C PHE A 94 23.25 8.34 15.09
N ILE A 95 23.55 8.85 16.31
CA ILE A 95 24.81 9.54 16.63
C ILE A 95 26.03 8.59 16.55
N PRO A 96 26.07 7.45 17.26
CA PRO A 96 27.25 6.58 17.25
C PRO A 96 27.46 5.86 15.91
N SER A 97 26.44 5.82 15.04
CA SER A 97 26.52 5.22 13.70
C SER A 97 27.52 5.92 12.77
N ASN A 98 28.03 7.11 13.10
CA ASN A 98 29.04 7.79 12.31
C ASN A 98 29.96 8.62 13.22
N GLY A 99 31.28 8.40 13.14
CA GLY A 99 32.26 9.15 13.96
C GLY A 99 32.17 10.67 13.82
N LYS A 100 31.79 11.19 12.65
CA LYS A 100 31.56 12.64 12.45
C LYS A 100 30.31 13.14 13.17
N ARG A 101 29.28 12.29 13.31
CA ARG A 101 28.05 12.63 14.05
C ARG A 101 28.33 12.57 15.54
N GLN A 102 29.05 11.56 16.00
CA GLN A 102 29.49 11.46 17.39
C GLN A 102 30.31 12.69 17.82
N SER A 103 31.22 13.18 16.96
CA SER A 103 32.00 14.38 17.29
C SER A 103 31.19 15.68 17.28
N PHE A 104 30.02 15.73 16.65
CA PHE A 104 29.24 16.96 16.48
C PHE A 104 27.99 17.01 17.38
N PHE A 105 27.33 15.87 17.60
CA PHE A 105 26.09 15.75 18.36
C PHE A 105 26.26 14.98 19.69
N GLY A 106 27.41 14.30 19.88
CA GLY A 106 27.70 13.50 21.07
C GLY A 106 28.39 14.28 22.17
#